data_AF-A0A964CZY0-F1
#
_entry.id   AF-A0A964CZY0-F1
#
_cell.length_a   1.000
_cell.length_b   1.000
_cell.length_c   1.000
_cell.angle_alpha   90.00
_cell.angle_beta   90.00
_cell.angle_gamma   90.00
#
_symmetry.space_group_name_H-M   'P 1'
#
loop_
_entity.id
_entity.type
_entity.pdbx_description
1 polymer ?
#
loop_
_entity_poly.entity_id
_entity_poly.type
_entity_poly.pdbx_seq_one_letter_code
_entity_poly.pdbx_strand_id
1 'polypeptide(L)'
;MHPETEELINKFKNYAKSLNPFWWDTERRGSLNAWNLLVSEGFVQLADLDRAITAWKGIERRGLPIDPKEYPGYEYAPPRRKRKDKSWNPYLQSQHFQYYNALAYFLKNSLQNLKVYSLRSIQSSLNYRRGSGQFKIYIIVGQTPDSDWICLAPTVPDQVWNRYELSYHPAFASLTSCDSPSLVTQDLHDKICKIIAKFKPIQVTGYYNEYSHHHQIFCTAASEEATAIEKALKVGKFLDDDIYYFNINYLDFSEEEPTNQLVHEYLQDQKQYMFCFWDVGCGYKFGCTARGDWIGLKYLSLMDYNP
;
A
#
# COMPACT_ATOMS: atom_id res chain seq x y z
N MET A 1 -13.46 -22.54 -13.50
CA MET A 1 -12.84 -23.20 -12.34
C MET A 1 -12.74 -24.68 -12.64
N HIS A 2 -11.52 -25.22 -12.63
CA HIS A 2 -11.30 -26.64 -12.87
C HIS A 2 -11.67 -27.47 -11.62
N PRO A 3 -12.05 -28.75 -11.78
CA PRO A 3 -12.41 -29.62 -10.66
C PRO A 3 -11.32 -29.75 -9.59
N GLU A 4 -10.05 -29.78 -10.01
CA GLU A 4 -8.88 -29.84 -9.13
C GLU A 4 -8.75 -28.56 -8.26
N THR A 5 -8.95 -27.39 -8.87
CA THR A 5 -9.00 -26.10 -8.16
C THR A 5 -10.12 -26.08 -7.13
N GLU A 6 -11.30 -26.59 -7.49
CA GLU A 6 -12.46 -26.67 -6.60
C GLU A 6 -12.21 -27.61 -5.41
N GLU A 7 -11.57 -28.76 -5.64
CA GLU A 7 -11.18 -29.70 -4.59
C GLU A 7 -10.20 -29.06 -3.60
N LEU A 8 -9.16 -28.37 -4.10
CA LEU A 8 -8.17 -27.69 -3.26
C LEU A 8 -8.80 -26.57 -2.43
N ILE A 9 -9.68 -25.75 -3.03
CA ILE A 9 -10.43 -24.72 -2.29
C ILE A 9 -11.28 -25.33 -1.18
N ASN A 10 -11.94 -26.47 -1.44
CA ASN A 10 -12.74 -27.15 -0.42
C ASN A 10 -11.87 -27.74 0.69
N LYS A 11 -10.67 -28.24 0.38
CA LYS A 11 -9.69 -28.63 1.40
C LYS A 11 -9.29 -27.42 2.25
N PHE A 12 -8.93 -26.28 1.65
CA PHE A 12 -8.60 -25.07 2.39
C PHE A 12 -9.72 -24.61 3.34
N LYS A 13 -10.98 -24.66 2.91
CA LYS A 13 -12.14 -24.34 3.77
C LYS A 13 -12.26 -25.24 5.00
N ASN A 14 -11.85 -26.51 4.90
CA ASN A 14 -11.94 -27.46 6.01
C ASN A 14 -10.83 -27.25 7.04
N TYR A 15 -9.65 -26.82 6.61
CA TYR A 15 -8.50 -26.59 7.49
C TYR A 15 -8.44 -25.17 8.07
N ALA A 16 -9.03 -24.18 7.40
CA ALA A 16 -8.94 -22.78 7.80
C ALA A 16 -10.29 -22.22 8.24
N LYS A 17 -10.76 -22.59 9.43
CA LYS A 17 -12.05 -22.11 9.98
C LYS A 17 -12.11 -20.58 10.12
N SER A 18 -10.96 -19.93 10.23
CA SER A 18 -10.78 -18.48 10.42
C SER A 18 -10.26 -17.73 9.19
N LEU A 19 -9.80 -18.43 8.14
CA LEU A 19 -9.21 -17.82 6.93
C LEU A 19 -10.12 -18.04 5.71
N ASN A 20 -10.09 -17.08 4.79
CA ASN A 20 -10.92 -17.16 3.59
C ASN A 20 -10.08 -17.72 2.43
N PRO A 21 -10.54 -18.75 1.72
CA PRO A 21 -9.81 -19.25 0.57
C PRO A 21 -9.75 -18.18 -0.53
N PHE A 22 -8.63 -18.15 -1.23
CA PHE A 22 -8.34 -17.26 -2.35
C PHE A 22 -8.11 -18.07 -3.62
N TRP A 23 -8.58 -17.54 -4.76
CA TRP A 23 -8.34 -18.12 -6.08
C TRP A 23 -8.21 -17.03 -7.15
N TRP A 24 -7.21 -17.21 -8.00
CA TRP A 24 -6.96 -16.41 -9.19
C TRP A 24 -6.97 -17.30 -10.43
N ASP A 25 -7.99 -17.09 -11.27
CA ASP A 25 -8.13 -17.71 -12.59
C ASP A 25 -7.22 -16.98 -13.59
N THR A 26 -6.07 -17.58 -13.93
CA THR A 26 -5.09 -16.93 -14.81
C THR A 26 -5.63 -16.79 -16.24
N GLU A 27 -6.48 -17.72 -16.71
CA GLU A 27 -7.09 -17.65 -18.04
C GLU A 27 -8.04 -16.46 -18.17
N ARG A 28 -8.83 -16.19 -17.12
CA ARG A 28 -9.83 -15.11 -17.14
C ARG A 28 -9.30 -13.76 -16.67
N ARG A 29 -8.35 -13.75 -15.74
CA ARG A 29 -7.87 -12.52 -15.06
C ARG A 29 -6.47 -12.10 -15.50
N GLY A 30 -5.80 -12.89 -16.33
CA GLY A 30 -4.42 -12.65 -16.75
C GLY A 30 -3.41 -12.91 -15.63
N SER A 31 -2.20 -12.38 -15.78
CA SER A 31 -1.10 -12.59 -14.84
C SER A 31 -1.39 -12.00 -13.45
N LEU A 32 -1.14 -12.79 -12.41
CA LEU A 32 -1.20 -12.32 -11.02
C LEU A 32 0.00 -11.44 -10.69
N ASN A 33 -0.28 -10.20 -10.29
CA ASN A 33 0.66 -9.26 -9.69
C ASN A 33 -0.08 -8.49 -8.58
N ALA A 34 0.64 -7.78 -7.72
CA ALA A 34 0.04 -7.13 -6.55
C ALA A 34 -0.98 -6.05 -6.96
N TRP A 35 -0.71 -5.34 -8.06
CA TRP A 35 -1.63 -4.33 -8.59
C TRP A 35 -2.96 -4.92 -9.09
N ASN A 36 -2.89 -5.94 -9.93
CA ASN A 36 -4.08 -6.64 -10.46
C ASN A 36 -4.90 -7.25 -9.34
N LEU A 37 -4.25 -7.79 -8.30
CA LEU A 37 -4.92 -8.27 -7.11
C LEU A 37 -5.70 -7.15 -6.41
N LEU A 38 -5.07 -6.01 -6.15
CA LEU A 38 -5.72 -4.86 -5.51
C LEU A 38 -6.95 -4.38 -6.28
N VAL A 39 -6.86 -4.31 -7.61
CA VAL A 39 -7.98 -3.93 -8.48
C VAL A 39 -9.11 -4.93 -8.38
N SER A 40 -8.81 -6.23 -8.48
CA SER A 40 -9.82 -7.30 -8.46
C SER A 40 -10.58 -7.40 -7.13
N GLU A 41 -9.89 -7.11 -6.03
CA GLU A 41 -10.44 -7.11 -4.67
C GLU A 41 -11.20 -5.81 -4.36
N GLY A 42 -11.24 -4.86 -5.31
CA GLY A 42 -11.97 -3.61 -5.23
C GLY A 42 -11.27 -2.51 -4.43
N PHE A 43 -10.05 -2.74 -3.94
CA PHE A 43 -9.34 -1.76 -3.11
C PHE A 43 -8.97 -0.48 -3.87
N VAL A 44 -9.05 -0.51 -5.21
CA VAL A 44 -8.67 0.57 -6.11
C VAL A 44 -9.90 1.28 -6.66
N GLN A 45 -9.90 2.61 -6.60
CA GLN A 45 -10.89 3.46 -7.27
C GLN A 45 -10.19 4.61 -7.99
N LEU A 46 -10.65 4.99 -9.19
CA LEU A 46 -10.18 6.21 -9.85
C LEU A 46 -10.55 7.46 -9.04
N ALA A 47 -9.66 8.45 -9.06
CA ALA A 47 -9.83 9.73 -8.38
C ALA A 47 -9.26 10.87 -9.22
N ASP A 48 -9.51 12.10 -8.77
CA ASP A 48 -8.95 13.30 -9.38
C ASP A 48 -7.58 13.63 -8.77
N LEU A 49 -6.67 14.18 -9.57
CA LEU A 49 -5.38 14.66 -9.09
C LEU A 49 -5.50 15.68 -7.95
N ASP A 50 -6.47 16.59 -8.04
CA ASP A 50 -6.68 17.61 -7.02
C ASP A 50 -7.10 16.98 -5.67
N ARG A 51 -7.78 15.82 -5.69
CA ARG A 51 -8.11 15.06 -4.47
C ARG A 51 -6.87 14.44 -3.83
N ALA A 52 -5.98 13.84 -4.63
CA ALA A 52 -4.72 13.29 -4.11
C ALA A 52 -3.85 14.37 -3.45
N ILE A 53 -3.65 15.50 -4.16
CA ILE A 53 -2.87 16.63 -3.65
C ILE A 53 -3.50 17.22 -2.38
N THR A 54 -4.82 17.33 -2.33
CA THR A 54 -5.54 17.81 -1.14
C THR A 54 -5.41 16.84 0.03
N ALA A 55 -5.46 15.53 -0.23
CA ALA A 55 -5.28 14.51 0.80
C ALA A 55 -3.87 14.57 1.42
N TRP A 56 -2.83 14.61 0.59
CA TRP A 56 -1.44 14.70 1.04
C TRP A 56 -1.19 15.99 1.87
N LYS A 57 -1.62 17.15 1.37
CA LYS A 57 -1.59 18.42 2.13
C LYS A 57 -2.35 18.33 3.46
N GLY A 58 -3.47 17.62 3.47
CA GLY A 58 -4.31 17.41 4.64
C GLY A 58 -3.57 16.64 5.74
N ILE A 59 -2.87 15.56 5.37
CA ILE A 59 -2.07 14.73 6.28
C ILE A 59 -1.00 15.60 6.96
N GLU A 60 -0.20 16.32 6.18
CA GLU A 60 0.86 17.19 6.73
C GLU A 60 0.29 18.28 7.65
N ARG A 61 -0.76 18.98 7.21
CA ARG A 61 -1.40 20.06 7.99
C ARG A 61 -1.92 19.56 9.33
N ARG A 62 -2.51 18.36 9.37
CA ARG A 62 -3.06 17.78 10.61
C ARG A 62 -1.99 17.11 11.46
N GLY A 63 -0.92 16.60 10.85
CA GLY A 63 0.02 15.69 11.50
C GLY A 63 -0.61 14.34 11.85
N LEU A 64 -1.65 13.95 11.12
CA LEU A 64 -2.43 12.71 11.30
C LEU A 64 -2.75 12.11 9.92
N PRO A 65 -2.76 10.76 9.78
CA PRO A 65 -3.09 10.09 8.53
C PRO A 65 -4.55 10.33 8.09
N ILE A 66 -5.46 10.56 9.04
CA ILE A 66 -6.88 10.81 8.79
C ILE A 66 -7.37 12.11 9.41
N ASP A 67 -8.60 12.50 9.10
CA ASP A 67 -9.29 13.59 9.82
C ASP A 67 -10.04 13.03 11.04
N PRO A 68 -9.70 13.44 12.28
CA PRO A 68 -10.40 12.98 13.49
C PRO A 68 -11.91 13.21 13.46
N LYS A 69 -12.40 14.15 12.66
CA LYS A 69 -13.85 14.40 12.50
C LYS A 69 -14.56 13.27 11.77
N GLU A 70 -13.85 12.55 10.90
CA GLU A 70 -14.41 11.39 10.18
C GLU A 70 -14.52 10.16 11.10
N TYR A 71 -13.86 10.19 12.27
CA TYR A 71 -13.72 9.06 13.20
C TYR A 71 -13.95 9.49 14.66
N PRO A 72 -15.16 9.98 15.01
CA PRO A 72 -15.47 10.34 16.38
C PRO A 72 -15.41 9.09 17.28
N GLY A 73 -14.68 9.17 18.39
CA GLY A 73 -14.60 8.11 19.40
C GLY A 73 -13.22 7.46 19.58
N TYR A 74 -12.24 7.76 18.71
CA TYR A 74 -10.86 7.30 18.88
C TYR A 74 -9.98 8.41 19.47
N GLU A 75 -9.05 8.04 20.36
CA GLU A 75 -8.06 8.95 20.91
C GLU A 75 -6.90 9.13 19.91
N TYR A 76 -6.99 10.22 19.13
CA TYR A 76 -5.91 10.67 18.27
C TYR A 76 -5.00 11.66 18.99
N ALA A 77 -3.77 11.72 18.51
CA ALA A 77 -2.90 12.84 18.83
C ALA A 77 -3.61 14.17 18.53
N PRO A 78 -3.44 15.19 19.39
CA PRO A 78 -4.00 16.50 19.11
C PRO A 78 -3.52 16.97 17.72
N PRO A 79 -4.39 17.55 16.87
CA PRO A 79 -3.96 18.05 15.57
C PRO A 79 -2.78 19.02 15.73
N ARG A 80 -1.88 19.08 14.74
CA ARG A 80 -0.66 19.91 14.79
C ARG A 80 -0.85 21.32 15.35
N ARG A 81 -1.93 22.02 14.99
CA ARG A 81 -2.27 23.37 15.52
C ARG A 81 -2.40 23.46 17.06
N LYS A 82 -2.60 22.32 17.74
CA LYS A 82 -2.72 22.19 19.19
C LYS A 82 -1.46 21.59 19.82
N ARG A 83 -0.48 21.13 19.03
CA ARG A 83 0.80 20.61 19.52
C ARG A 83 1.72 21.77 19.88
N LYS A 84 2.56 21.58 20.90
CA LYS A 84 3.51 22.61 21.38
C LYS A 84 4.87 22.55 20.66
N ASP A 85 5.00 21.77 19.59
CA ASP A 85 6.27 21.56 18.90
C ASP A 85 6.54 22.62 17.82
N LYS A 86 7.81 23.00 17.67
CA LYS A 86 8.24 24.00 16.66
C LYS A 86 8.50 23.39 15.28
N SER A 87 8.28 22.08 15.11
CA SER A 87 8.55 21.34 13.88
C SER A 87 7.66 21.77 12.70
N TRP A 88 6.59 22.50 12.98
CA TRP A 88 5.62 22.97 12.00
C TRP A 88 5.13 24.36 12.33
N ASN A 89 5.10 25.23 11.34
CA ASN A 89 4.63 26.61 11.47
C ASN A 89 3.92 27.05 10.18
N PRO A 90 3.17 28.18 10.21
CA PRO A 90 2.44 28.65 9.04
C PRO A 90 3.31 28.90 7.80
N TYR A 91 4.57 29.29 7.99
CA TYR A 91 5.51 29.51 6.89
C TYR A 91 5.87 28.20 6.18
N LEU A 92 6.26 27.16 6.94
CA LEU A 92 6.53 25.82 6.40
C LEU A 92 5.31 25.23 5.69
N GLN A 93 4.12 25.39 6.29
CA GLN A 93 2.87 24.95 5.68
C GLN A 93 2.65 25.63 4.32
N SER A 94 2.81 26.95 4.25
CA SER A 94 2.65 27.71 3.02
C SER A 94 3.65 27.26 1.94
N GLN A 95 4.92 27.06 2.31
CA GLN A 95 5.94 26.55 1.40
C GLN A 95 5.60 25.16 0.86
N HIS A 96 5.25 24.22 1.72
CA HIS A 96 4.86 22.87 1.31
C HIS A 96 3.66 22.90 0.38
N PHE A 97 2.66 23.75 0.66
CA PHE A 97 1.48 23.89 -0.19
C PHE A 97 1.84 24.41 -1.60
N GLN A 98 2.82 25.32 -1.70
CA GLN A 98 3.35 25.79 -2.98
C GLN A 98 4.08 24.66 -3.72
N TYR A 99 4.90 23.86 -3.03
CA TYR A 99 5.58 22.71 -3.65
C TYR A 99 4.59 21.67 -4.18
N TYR A 100 3.51 21.39 -3.46
CA TYR A 100 2.48 20.48 -3.93
C TYR A 100 1.76 21.02 -5.18
N ASN A 101 1.52 22.34 -5.24
CA ASN A 101 0.95 22.96 -6.44
C ASN A 101 1.92 22.88 -7.63
N ALA A 102 3.20 23.14 -7.38
CA ALA A 102 4.25 23.03 -8.41
C ALA A 102 4.37 21.59 -8.91
N LEU A 103 4.33 20.60 -8.01
CA LEU A 103 4.31 19.18 -8.37
C LEU A 103 3.09 18.86 -9.23
N ALA A 104 1.88 19.23 -8.79
CA ALA A 104 0.66 18.97 -9.55
C ALA A 104 0.68 19.58 -10.96
N TYR A 105 1.16 20.83 -11.08
CA TYR A 105 1.32 21.50 -12.37
C TYR A 105 2.36 20.80 -13.25
N PHE A 106 3.52 20.44 -12.68
CA PHE A 106 4.57 19.73 -13.41
C PHE A 106 4.08 18.38 -13.94
N LEU A 107 3.39 17.58 -13.12
CA LEU A 107 2.85 16.29 -13.52
C LEU A 107 1.83 16.41 -14.65
N LYS A 108 0.88 17.37 -14.56
CA LYS A 108 -0.14 17.61 -15.60
C LYS A 108 0.46 17.97 -16.96
N ASN A 109 1.60 18.67 -16.98
CA ASN A 109 2.21 19.14 -18.22
C ASN A 109 3.29 18.21 -18.79
N SER A 110 3.85 17.32 -17.97
CA SER A 110 5.02 16.53 -18.34
C SER A 110 4.73 15.05 -18.55
N LEU A 111 3.60 14.55 -18.04
CA LEU A 111 3.19 13.15 -18.16
C LEU A 111 1.93 13.02 -19.01
N GLN A 112 1.88 11.94 -19.78
CA GLN A 112 0.72 11.47 -20.54
C GLN A 112 -0.06 10.44 -19.73
N ASN A 113 -1.30 10.14 -20.13
CA ASN A 113 -2.12 9.09 -19.51
C ASN A 113 -2.17 9.16 -17.97
N LEU A 114 -2.20 10.39 -17.43
CA LEU A 114 -2.17 10.63 -15.99
C LEU A 114 -3.43 10.08 -15.34
N LYS A 115 -3.26 9.14 -14.42
CA LYS A 115 -4.32 8.53 -13.63
C LYS A 115 -4.02 8.72 -12.15
N VAL A 116 -5.07 8.85 -11.36
CA VAL A 116 -4.96 8.88 -9.91
C VAL A 116 -5.84 7.79 -9.33
N TYR A 117 -5.28 7.04 -8.40
CA TYR A 117 -5.97 5.94 -7.76
C TYR A 117 -6.09 6.21 -6.26
N SER A 118 -7.29 6.08 -5.73
CA SER A 118 -7.55 5.95 -4.31
C SER A 118 -7.46 4.47 -3.93
N LEU A 119 -6.56 4.16 -3.00
CA LEU A 119 -6.41 2.85 -2.39
C LEU A 119 -7.10 2.88 -1.03
N ARG A 120 -8.05 1.98 -0.81
CA ARG A 120 -8.85 1.92 0.42
C ARG A 120 -9.01 0.50 0.92
N SER A 121 -9.10 0.34 2.24
CA SER A 121 -9.53 -0.94 2.81
C SER A 121 -11.00 -1.19 2.49
N ILE A 122 -11.33 -2.42 2.11
CA ILE A 122 -12.72 -2.88 1.96
C ILE A 122 -13.01 -3.87 3.07
N GLN A 123 -13.71 -3.39 4.10
CA GLN A 123 -14.18 -4.20 5.22
C GLN A 123 -15.16 -5.31 4.78
N SER A 124 -15.93 -5.09 3.71
CA SER A 124 -16.92 -6.06 3.24
C SER A 124 -16.30 -7.32 2.64
N SER A 125 -15.02 -7.29 2.25
CA SER A 125 -14.38 -8.44 1.61
C SER A 125 -14.15 -9.61 2.58
N LEU A 126 -14.25 -9.37 3.90
CA LEU A 126 -14.02 -10.38 4.95
C LEU A 126 -15.05 -10.27 6.11
N ASN A 127 -16.26 -9.79 5.84
CA ASN A 127 -17.40 -9.73 6.80
C ASN A 127 -17.12 -9.00 8.14
N TYR A 128 -16.11 -8.11 8.18
CA TYR A 128 -15.80 -7.35 9.39
C TYR A 128 -16.74 -6.14 9.54
N ARG A 129 -17.50 -6.07 10.64
CA ARG A 129 -18.57 -5.09 10.88
C ARG A 129 -18.23 -3.92 11.81
N ARG A 130 -17.01 -3.86 12.38
CA ARG A 130 -16.67 -2.74 13.29
C ARG A 130 -16.33 -1.50 12.47
N GLY A 131 -16.80 -0.33 12.92
CA GLY A 131 -16.70 0.95 12.21
C GLY A 131 -15.30 1.56 12.07
N SER A 132 -14.28 0.79 11.68
CA SER A 132 -13.08 1.41 11.09
C SER A 132 -13.47 1.99 9.74
N GLY A 133 -13.67 3.31 9.70
CA GLY A 133 -13.87 4.02 8.44
C GLY A 133 -12.73 3.73 7.46
N GLN A 134 -13.02 3.91 6.17
CA GLN A 134 -12.09 3.57 5.10
C GLN A 134 -10.92 4.57 5.08
N PHE A 135 -9.77 4.19 5.64
CA PHE A 135 -8.52 4.88 5.36
C PHE A 135 -8.27 4.88 3.85
N LYS A 136 -7.87 6.04 3.32
CA LYS A 136 -7.64 6.23 1.89
C LYS A 136 -6.27 6.81 1.66
N ILE A 137 -5.51 6.14 0.80
CA ILE A 137 -4.28 6.66 0.24
C ILE A 137 -4.56 7.00 -1.21
N TYR A 138 -3.82 7.97 -1.73
CA TYR A 138 -3.86 8.29 -3.15
C TYR A 138 -2.47 8.09 -3.74
N ILE A 139 -2.41 7.42 -4.89
CA ILE A 139 -1.23 7.33 -5.74
C ILE A 139 -1.50 8.03 -7.08
N ILE A 140 -0.46 8.57 -7.70
CA ILE A 140 -0.52 9.23 -9.00
C ILE A 140 0.37 8.45 -9.95
N VAL A 141 -0.17 8.08 -11.10
CA VAL A 141 0.52 7.29 -12.13
C VAL A 141 0.44 8.05 -13.44
N GLY A 142 1.55 8.16 -14.17
CA GLY A 142 1.56 8.79 -15.48
C GLY A 142 2.65 8.21 -16.36
N GLN A 143 2.43 8.26 -17.66
CA GLN A 143 3.34 7.76 -18.67
C GLN A 143 4.25 8.88 -19.17
N THR A 144 5.52 8.59 -19.39
CA THR A 144 6.46 9.51 -20.04
C THR A 144 6.26 9.51 -21.55
N PRO A 145 6.78 10.50 -22.30
CA PRO A 145 6.75 10.50 -23.76
C PRO A 145 7.36 9.25 -24.39
N ASP A 146 8.31 8.61 -23.70
CA ASP A 146 9.03 7.43 -24.16
C ASP A 146 8.37 6.12 -23.68
N SER A 147 7.10 6.19 -23.26
CA SER A 147 6.25 5.07 -22.87
C SER A 147 6.56 4.38 -21.54
N ASP A 148 7.59 4.83 -20.80
CA ASP A 148 7.79 4.39 -19.42
C ASP A 148 6.73 4.97 -18.49
N TRP A 149 6.60 4.38 -17.31
CA TRP A 149 5.63 4.75 -16.30
C TRP A 149 6.32 5.31 -15.06
N ILE A 150 5.78 6.42 -14.56
CA ILE A 150 6.17 7.03 -13.29
C ILE A 150 5.00 6.90 -12.31
N CYS A 151 5.28 6.44 -11.09
CA CYS A 151 4.30 6.35 -10.02
C CYS A 151 4.79 7.09 -8.76
N LEU A 152 3.91 7.94 -8.23
CA LEU A 152 4.10 8.64 -6.96
C LEU A 152 3.17 8.08 -5.90
N ALA A 153 3.73 7.77 -4.73
CA ALA A 153 2.99 7.28 -3.58
C ALA A 153 3.50 7.94 -2.29
N PRO A 154 2.60 8.28 -1.35
CA PRO A 154 3.01 8.66 -0.01
C PRO A 154 3.41 7.43 0.81
N THR A 155 4.20 7.64 1.86
CA THR A 155 4.33 6.66 2.95
C THR A 155 3.00 6.42 3.63
N VAL A 156 2.80 5.17 4.03
CA VAL A 156 1.66 4.69 4.79
C VAL A 156 2.14 4.27 6.18
N PRO A 157 1.56 4.80 7.27
CA PRO A 157 1.81 4.24 8.60
C PRO A 157 1.45 2.75 8.63
N ASP A 158 2.20 1.93 9.35
CA ASP A 158 1.86 0.52 9.56
C ASP A 158 1.73 0.29 11.07
N GLN A 159 0.49 0.38 11.58
CA GLN A 159 0.19 0.16 12.99
C GLN A 159 -0.28 -1.27 13.28
N VAL A 160 -0.47 -2.08 12.24
CA VAL A 160 -0.99 -3.44 12.37
C VAL A 160 0.14 -4.40 12.70
N TRP A 161 1.25 -4.30 11.97
CA TRP A 161 2.34 -5.24 12.12
C TRP A 161 3.58 -4.65 12.78
N ASN A 162 3.62 -3.32 12.97
CA ASN A 162 4.75 -2.59 13.54
C ASN A 162 6.10 -3.03 12.91
N ARG A 163 6.13 -3.30 11.59
CA ARG A 163 7.29 -3.88 10.88
C ARG A 163 8.46 -2.91 10.71
N TYR A 164 8.33 -1.69 11.20
CA TYR A 164 9.30 -0.60 11.02
C TYR A 164 10.71 -0.95 11.49
N GLU A 165 10.83 -1.83 12.49
CA GLU A 165 12.13 -2.22 13.05
C GLU A 165 12.63 -3.58 12.55
N LEU A 166 11.76 -4.37 11.93
CA LEU A 166 12.04 -5.77 11.65
C LEU A 166 12.24 -6.06 10.16
N SER A 167 11.57 -5.36 9.23
CA SER A 167 11.54 -5.67 7.78
C SER A 167 12.84 -5.37 6.99
N TYR A 168 13.36 -6.35 6.25
CA TYR A 168 14.46 -6.23 5.29
C TYR A 168 13.87 -5.77 3.96
N HIS A 169 13.56 -4.48 3.88
CA HIS A 169 13.23 -3.90 2.60
C HIS A 169 14.51 -3.68 1.78
N PRO A 170 14.48 -3.91 0.45
CA PRO A 170 15.51 -3.39 -0.44
C PRO A 170 15.74 -1.91 -0.09
N ALA A 171 17.00 -1.48 -0.05
CA ALA A 171 17.32 -0.10 0.30
C ALA A 171 16.44 0.84 -0.53
N PHE A 172 15.75 1.80 0.10
CA PHE A 172 14.80 2.69 -0.60
C PHE A 172 15.36 3.25 -1.91
N ALA A 173 16.67 3.52 -1.94
CA ALA A 173 17.41 3.96 -3.12
C ALA A 173 17.23 3.05 -4.35
N SER A 174 17.20 1.73 -4.20
CA SER A 174 17.00 0.78 -5.31
C SER A 174 15.55 0.72 -5.80
N LEU A 175 14.57 1.01 -4.93
CA LEU A 175 13.16 1.04 -5.33
C LEU A 175 12.81 2.36 -6.04
N THR A 176 13.48 3.44 -5.65
CA THR A 176 13.27 4.77 -6.23
C THR A 176 14.22 5.09 -7.38
N SER A 177 15.19 4.22 -7.70
CA SER A 177 16.07 4.43 -8.85
C SER A 177 15.29 4.40 -10.16
N CYS A 178 15.67 5.28 -11.07
CA CYS A 178 15.17 5.28 -12.43
C CYS A 178 16.14 4.47 -13.29
N ASP A 179 15.82 3.21 -13.52
CA ASP A 179 16.64 2.31 -14.35
C ASP A 179 16.23 2.35 -15.84
N SER A 180 15.42 3.34 -16.23
CA SER A 180 15.01 3.51 -17.63
C SER A 180 16.23 3.83 -18.50
N PRO A 181 16.36 3.22 -19.69
CA PRO A 181 17.40 3.60 -20.65
C PRO A 181 17.12 4.96 -21.31
N SER A 182 15.93 5.53 -21.17
CA SER A 182 15.55 6.82 -21.76
C SER A 182 16.08 8.00 -20.94
N LEU A 183 16.82 8.89 -21.59
CA LEU A 183 17.24 10.17 -21.00
C LEU A 183 16.04 11.09 -20.68
N VAL A 184 14.94 10.98 -21.43
CA VAL A 184 13.72 11.78 -21.16
C VAL A 184 13.05 11.30 -19.88
N THR A 185 12.88 9.98 -19.72
CA THR A 185 12.32 9.40 -18.49
C THR A 185 13.21 9.71 -17.28
N GLN A 186 14.53 9.60 -17.43
CA GLN A 186 15.49 9.95 -16.37
C GLN A 186 15.38 11.43 -15.97
N ASP A 187 15.39 12.36 -16.93
CA ASP A 187 15.27 13.80 -16.65
C ASP A 187 13.93 14.16 -15.98
N LEU A 188 12.82 13.56 -16.42
CA LEU A 188 11.52 13.75 -15.79
C LEU A 188 11.50 13.21 -14.36
N HIS A 189 11.98 11.99 -14.14
CA HIS A 189 12.08 11.39 -12.81
C HIS A 189 12.95 12.25 -11.88
N ASP A 190 14.10 12.72 -12.34
CA ASP A 190 15.00 13.59 -11.59
C ASP A 190 14.34 14.92 -11.20
N LYS A 191 13.61 15.54 -12.13
CA LYS A 191 12.88 16.79 -11.86
C LYS A 191 11.78 16.57 -10.82
N ILE A 192 11.03 15.48 -10.91
CA ILE A 192 10.02 15.10 -9.93
C ILE A 192 10.67 14.87 -8.55
N CYS A 193 11.75 14.08 -8.50
CA CYS A 193 12.49 13.80 -7.28
C CYS A 193 13.07 15.07 -6.64
N LYS A 194 13.56 16.03 -7.44
CA LYS A 194 14.03 17.33 -6.95
C LYS A 194 12.93 18.18 -6.34
N ILE A 195 11.72 18.15 -6.90
CA ILE A 195 10.53 18.79 -6.29
C ILE A 195 10.18 18.06 -5.00
N ILE A 196 10.16 16.73 -5.02
CA ILE A 196 9.82 15.89 -3.87
C ILE A 196 10.77 16.13 -2.69
N ALA A 197 12.08 16.24 -2.96
CA ALA A 197 13.09 16.50 -1.95
C ALA A 197 12.92 17.86 -1.23
N LYS A 198 12.09 18.77 -1.76
CA LYS A 198 11.72 20.02 -1.06
C LYS A 198 10.69 19.77 0.05
N PHE A 199 9.87 18.72 -0.05
CA PHE A 199 9.05 18.23 1.06
C PHE A 199 9.96 17.46 2.02
N LYS A 200 10.60 18.17 2.96
CA LYS A 200 11.34 17.49 4.03
C LYS A 200 10.39 16.51 4.72
N PRO A 201 10.81 15.28 5.05
CA PRO A 201 9.96 14.32 5.75
C PRO A 201 9.35 14.93 7.02
N ILE A 202 8.07 14.68 7.23
CA ILE A 202 7.32 15.26 8.35
C ILE A 202 6.84 14.15 9.27
N GLN A 203 7.12 14.28 10.56
CA GLN A 203 6.57 13.35 11.53
C GLN A 203 5.04 13.47 11.62
N VAL A 204 4.34 12.36 11.43
CA VAL A 204 2.89 12.21 11.56
C VAL A 204 2.64 11.18 12.64
N THR A 205 1.53 11.33 13.36
CA THR A 205 1.20 10.50 14.51
C THR A 205 -0.02 9.63 14.20
N GLY A 206 0.05 8.34 14.55
CA GLY A 206 -1.07 7.39 14.50
C GLY A 206 -1.95 7.46 15.75
N TYR A 207 -2.63 6.36 16.07
CA TYR A 207 -3.42 6.23 17.31
C TYR A 207 -2.58 6.44 18.58
N TYR A 208 -3.23 6.92 19.66
CA TYR A 208 -2.73 7.04 21.03
C TYR A 208 -1.50 7.92 21.29
N ASN A 209 -1.01 8.68 20.30
CA ASN A 209 0.28 9.38 20.37
C ASN A 209 1.53 8.46 20.42
N GLU A 210 1.36 7.14 20.39
CA GLU A 210 2.46 6.20 20.65
C GLU A 210 3.22 5.81 19.37
N TYR A 211 2.57 5.93 18.22
CA TYR A 211 3.16 5.55 16.94
C TYR A 211 3.40 6.79 16.09
N SER A 212 4.67 7.05 15.77
CA SER A 212 5.04 8.14 14.88
C SER A 212 5.77 7.63 13.65
N HIS A 213 5.50 8.23 12.51
CA HIS A 213 6.11 7.86 11.23
C HIS A 213 6.49 9.11 10.45
N HIS A 214 7.48 8.98 9.59
CA HIS A 214 7.89 10.07 8.70
C HIS A 214 7.07 10.02 7.42
N HIS A 215 6.18 10.98 7.25
CA HIS A 215 5.43 11.19 6.03
C HIS A 215 6.32 11.80 4.95
N GLN A 216 6.38 11.12 3.80
CA GLN A 216 7.09 11.58 2.60
C GLN A 216 6.41 11.01 1.35
N ILE A 217 6.64 11.67 0.22
CA ILE A 217 6.21 11.20 -1.11
C ILE A 217 7.42 10.55 -1.77
N PHE A 218 7.21 9.46 -2.49
CA PHE A 218 8.23 8.82 -3.30
C PHE A 218 7.85 8.88 -4.77
N CYS A 219 8.87 8.79 -5.62
CA CYS A 219 8.73 8.67 -7.06
C CYS A 219 9.47 7.41 -7.51
N THR A 220 8.82 6.61 -8.34
CA THR A 220 9.36 5.37 -8.90
C THR A 220 9.09 5.34 -10.39
N ALA A 221 9.92 4.59 -11.12
CA ALA A 221 9.77 4.44 -12.57
C ALA A 221 9.99 2.98 -13.00
N ALA A 222 9.30 2.58 -14.06
CA ALA A 222 9.47 1.30 -14.73
C ALA A 222 8.93 1.34 -16.17
N SER A 223 9.29 0.35 -16.99
CA SER A 223 8.74 0.20 -18.35
C SER A 223 7.26 -0.21 -18.36
N GLU A 224 6.76 -0.81 -17.27
CA GLU A 224 5.39 -1.28 -17.14
C GLU A 224 4.65 -0.54 -16.01
N GLU A 225 3.38 -0.19 -16.25
CA GLU A 225 2.51 0.51 -15.29
C GLU A 225 2.43 -0.24 -13.95
N ALA A 226 2.16 -1.55 -13.99
CA ALA A 226 2.03 -2.38 -12.80
C ALA A 226 3.34 -2.42 -11.99
N THR A 227 4.50 -2.53 -12.64
CA THR A 227 5.80 -2.56 -11.96
C THR A 227 6.14 -1.21 -11.32
N ALA A 228 5.85 -0.08 -11.98
CA ALA A 228 6.03 1.24 -11.39
C ALA A 228 5.15 1.39 -10.14
N ILE A 229 3.88 0.96 -10.23
CA ILE A 229 2.98 0.97 -9.08
C ILE A 229 3.51 0.08 -7.96
N GLU A 230 3.91 -1.16 -8.23
CA GLU A 230 4.43 -2.07 -7.21
C GLU A 230 5.66 -1.52 -6.49
N LYS A 231 6.62 -0.96 -7.22
CA LYS A 231 7.77 -0.26 -6.62
C LYS A 231 7.30 0.88 -5.71
N ALA A 232 6.33 1.68 -6.14
CA ALA A 232 5.76 2.77 -5.36
C ALA A 232 5.05 2.29 -4.09
N LEU A 233 4.30 1.19 -4.18
CA LEU A 233 3.62 0.60 -3.03
C LEU A 233 4.62 0.03 -2.01
N LYS A 234 5.71 -0.60 -2.48
CA LYS A 234 6.77 -1.11 -1.60
C LYS A 234 7.52 0.02 -0.89
N VAL A 235 8.00 1.03 -1.62
CA VAL A 235 8.71 2.17 -1.01
C VAL A 235 7.78 2.97 -0.08
N GLY A 236 6.50 3.08 -0.43
CA GLY A 236 5.46 3.69 0.40
C GLY A 236 5.01 2.84 1.59
N LYS A 237 5.54 1.62 1.76
CA LYS A 237 5.18 0.65 2.80
C LYS A 237 3.72 0.19 2.78
N PHE A 238 3.08 0.34 1.62
CA PHE A 238 1.75 -0.18 1.39
C PHE A 238 1.78 -1.67 1.04
N LEU A 239 2.83 -2.13 0.35
CA LEU A 239 3.00 -3.52 -0.08
C LEU A 239 4.27 -4.11 0.53
N ASP A 240 4.16 -5.32 1.07
CA ASP A 240 5.28 -6.17 1.44
C ASP A 240 5.04 -7.57 0.85
N ASP A 241 6.09 -8.13 0.25
CA ASP A 241 6.09 -9.44 -0.39
C ASP A 241 7.26 -10.33 0.05
N ASP A 242 7.93 -9.96 1.15
CA ASP A 242 9.01 -10.76 1.72
C ASP A 242 8.47 -11.95 2.53
N ILE A 243 8.86 -13.15 2.10
CA ILE A 243 8.47 -14.44 2.67
C ILE A 243 9.09 -14.63 4.07
N TYR A 244 10.27 -14.07 4.35
CA TYR A 244 10.99 -14.30 5.61
C TYR A 244 10.28 -13.72 6.83
N TYR A 245 9.50 -12.65 6.67
CA TYR A 245 8.77 -12.00 7.77
C TYR A 245 7.59 -12.80 8.30
N PHE A 246 7.14 -13.81 7.56
CA PHE A 246 6.01 -14.65 7.95
C PHE A 246 6.41 -15.96 8.61
N ASN A 247 7.71 -16.29 8.62
CA ASN A 247 8.23 -17.37 9.46
C ASN A 247 8.43 -16.92 10.92
N ILE A 248 8.24 -15.62 11.21
CA ILE A 248 8.14 -15.12 12.57
C ILE A 248 6.72 -15.43 13.04
N ASN A 249 6.59 -16.52 13.79
CA ASN A 249 5.36 -16.94 14.45
C ASN A 249 4.71 -15.74 15.18
N TYR A 250 3.73 -15.10 14.54
CA TYR A 250 2.80 -14.26 15.27
C TYR A 250 2.00 -15.22 16.15
N LEU A 251 2.32 -15.15 17.43
CA LEU A 251 1.89 -16.02 18.51
C LEU A 251 0.39 -16.37 18.42
N ASP A 252 0.08 -17.66 18.63
CA ASP A 252 -1.24 -18.28 18.86
C ASP A 252 -2.11 -18.80 17.71
N PHE A 253 -1.70 -18.76 16.43
CA PHE A 253 -2.41 -19.52 15.39
C PHE A 253 -1.87 -20.94 15.24
N SER A 254 -2.13 -21.81 16.24
CA SER A 254 -1.91 -23.26 16.13
C SER A 254 -2.64 -23.92 14.94
N GLU A 255 -3.56 -23.19 14.29
CA GLU A 255 -4.26 -23.59 13.07
C GLU A 255 -3.46 -23.33 11.76
N GLU A 256 -2.30 -22.65 11.79
CA GLU A 256 -1.51 -22.36 10.58
C GLU A 256 -0.65 -23.53 10.08
N GLU A 257 -0.23 -24.45 10.95
CA GLU A 257 0.63 -25.58 10.56
C GLU A 257 -0.01 -26.47 9.47
N PRO A 258 -1.28 -26.92 9.59
CA PRO A 258 -1.92 -27.74 8.57
C PRO A 258 -2.08 -27.00 7.22
N THR A 259 -2.35 -25.69 7.27
CA THR A 259 -2.58 -24.87 6.07
C THR A 259 -1.28 -24.55 5.35
N ASN A 260 -0.19 -24.30 6.10
CA ASN A 260 1.14 -24.15 5.53
C ASN A 260 1.61 -25.44 4.88
N GLN A 261 1.37 -26.58 5.53
CA GLN A 261 1.68 -27.88 4.97
C GLN A 261 0.90 -28.13 3.66
N LEU A 262 -0.39 -27.79 3.61
CA LEU A 262 -1.20 -27.92 2.41
C LEU A 262 -0.70 -27.04 1.25
N VAL A 263 -0.27 -25.80 1.55
CA VAL A 263 0.36 -24.93 0.55
C VAL A 263 1.68 -25.54 0.04
N HIS A 264 2.51 -26.11 0.92
CA HIS A 264 3.77 -26.77 0.55
C HIS A 264 3.59 -28.07 -0.24
N GLU A 265 2.57 -28.86 0.08
CA GLU A 265 2.34 -30.15 -0.57
C GLU A 265 1.76 -30.02 -1.97
N TYR A 266 0.86 -29.05 -2.19
CA TYR A 266 0.05 -29.00 -3.41
C TYR A 266 0.36 -27.83 -4.35
N LEU A 267 1.13 -26.83 -3.91
CA LEU A 267 1.33 -25.59 -4.68
C LEU A 267 2.82 -25.30 -4.92
N GLN A 268 3.13 -24.93 -6.15
CA GLN A 268 4.44 -24.49 -6.61
C GLN A 268 4.54 -22.95 -6.56
N ASP A 269 5.74 -22.40 -6.78
CA ASP A 269 5.98 -20.95 -6.94
C ASP A 269 5.28 -20.07 -5.90
N GLN A 270 5.41 -20.44 -4.63
CA GLN A 270 4.68 -19.78 -3.55
C GLN A 270 5.02 -18.30 -3.46
N LYS A 271 3.98 -17.51 -3.25
CA LYS A 271 4.06 -16.05 -3.13
C LYS A 271 3.18 -15.60 -1.99
N GLN A 272 3.52 -14.42 -1.50
CA GLN A 272 2.79 -13.79 -0.44
C GLN A 272 2.73 -12.29 -0.69
N TYR A 273 1.55 -11.71 -0.49
CA TYR A 273 1.38 -10.27 -0.50
C TYR A 273 0.75 -9.81 0.80
N MET A 274 1.25 -8.70 1.30
CA MET A 274 0.69 -8.01 2.43
C MET A 274 0.41 -6.55 2.07
N PHE A 275 -0.84 -6.13 2.26
CA PHE A 275 -1.25 -4.76 2.00
C PHE A 275 -1.61 -4.04 3.29
N CYS A 276 -0.93 -2.91 3.55
CA CYS A 276 -1.15 -2.06 4.71
C CYS A 276 -2.09 -0.90 4.38
N PHE A 277 -3.22 -0.83 5.07
CA PHE A 277 -4.15 0.29 5.05
C PHE A 277 -4.16 1.00 6.41
N TRP A 278 -2.98 1.31 6.92
CA TRP A 278 -2.76 1.96 8.21
C TRP A 278 -3.04 1.09 9.43
N ASP A 279 -4.31 0.94 9.81
CA ASP A 279 -4.79 0.20 10.98
C ASP A 279 -5.51 -1.10 10.60
N VAL A 280 -5.59 -1.36 9.29
CA VAL A 280 -6.09 -2.59 8.71
C VAL A 280 -5.05 -3.16 7.76
N GLY A 281 -4.89 -4.46 7.84
CA GLY A 281 -3.96 -5.22 7.06
C GLY A 281 -4.62 -6.37 6.29
N CYS A 282 -4.26 -6.55 5.02
CA CYS A 282 -4.80 -7.62 4.18
C CYS A 282 -3.66 -8.51 3.67
N GLY A 283 -3.59 -9.74 4.17
CA GLY A 283 -2.60 -10.73 3.79
C GLY A 283 -3.13 -11.77 2.81
N TYR A 284 -2.27 -12.20 1.91
CA TYR A 284 -2.52 -13.25 0.93
C TYR A 284 -1.32 -14.19 0.90
N LYS A 285 -1.55 -15.49 1.07
CA LYS A 285 -0.54 -16.54 0.90
C LYS A 285 -1.05 -17.54 -0.12
N PHE A 286 -0.35 -17.72 -1.22
CA PHE A 286 -0.83 -18.53 -2.34
C PHE A 286 0.32 -19.17 -3.11
N GLY A 287 -0.02 -20.15 -3.92
CA GLY A 287 0.91 -20.78 -4.85
C GLY A 287 0.21 -21.21 -6.13
N CYS A 288 1.02 -21.57 -7.10
CA CYS A 288 0.60 -21.98 -8.42
C CYS A 288 0.25 -23.48 -8.43
N THR A 289 -0.88 -23.81 -9.03
CA THR A 289 -1.23 -25.19 -9.36
C THR A 289 -0.45 -25.67 -10.60
N ALA A 290 -0.43 -26.98 -10.86
CA ALA A 290 0.19 -27.53 -12.07
C ALA A 290 -0.40 -26.98 -13.39
N ARG A 291 -1.59 -26.34 -13.34
CA ARG A 291 -2.27 -25.75 -14.49
C ARG A 291 -2.08 -24.24 -14.63
N GLY A 292 -1.36 -23.60 -13.71
CA GLY A 292 -1.10 -22.16 -13.78
C GLY A 292 -2.08 -21.26 -13.02
N ASP A 293 -3.13 -21.82 -12.40
CA ASP A 293 -4.02 -21.08 -11.49
C ASP A 293 -3.32 -20.81 -10.16
N TRP A 294 -3.60 -19.66 -9.53
CA TRP A 294 -3.13 -19.37 -8.18
C TRP A 294 -4.20 -19.64 -7.14
N ILE A 295 -3.88 -20.41 -6.11
CA ILE A 295 -4.79 -20.75 -5.01
C ILE A 295 -4.10 -20.46 -3.69
N GLY A 296 -4.87 -20.04 -2.69
CA GLY A 296 -4.32 -19.88 -1.35
C GLY A 296 -5.32 -19.38 -0.33
N LEU A 297 -4.84 -18.54 0.56
CA LEU A 297 -5.56 -18.02 1.71
C LEU A 297 -5.44 -16.50 1.75
N LYS A 298 -6.52 -15.87 2.19
CA LYS A 298 -6.64 -14.45 2.48
C LYS A 298 -7.01 -14.25 3.94
N TYR A 299 -6.36 -13.29 4.60
CA TYR A 299 -6.58 -12.99 6.02
C TYR A 299 -6.53 -11.49 6.31
N LEU A 300 -7.19 -11.08 7.39
CA LEU A 300 -7.05 -9.74 7.95
C LEU A 300 -6.12 -9.76 9.14
N SER A 301 -5.41 -8.67 9.30
CA SER A 301 -4.81 -8.28 10.57
C SER A 301 -5.31 -6.89 10.91
N LEU A 302 -5.64 -6.67 12.17
CA LEU A 302 -6.20 -5.42 12.66
C LEU A 302 -5.33 -4.96 13.81
N MET A 303 -5.15 -3.66 13.95
CA MET A 303 -4.63 -3.12 15.20
C MET A 303 -5.68 -3.38 16.30
N ASP A 304 -5.36 -4.23 17.27
CA ASP A 304 -6.24 -4.49 18.41
C ASP A 304 -6.35 -3.23 19.28
N TYR A 305 -7.46 -2.50 19.10
CA TYR A 305 -7.91 -1.46 20.00
C TYR A 305 -8.36 -2.11 21.31
N ASN A 306 -7.49 -2.10 22.33
CA ASN A 306 -7.84 -2.51 23.69
C ASN A 306 -7.67 -1.31 24.64
N PRO A 307 -8.70 -0.47 24.82
CA PRO A 307 -8.65 0.74 25.64
C PRO A 307 -8.52 0.45 27.14
#